data_AF-A0A8K0NMU4-F1
#
_entry.id   AF-A0A8K0NMU4-F1
#
_cell.length_a   1.000
_cell.length_b   1.000
_cell.length_c   1.000
_cell.angle_alpha   90.00
_cell.angle_beta   90.00
_cell.angle_gamma   90.00
#
_symmetry.space_group_name_H-M   'P 1'
#
loop_
_entity.id
_entity.type
_entity.pdbx_description
1 polymer ?
#
loop_
_entity_poly.entity_id
_entity_poly.type
_entity_poly.pdbx_seq_one_letter_code
_entity_poly.pdbx_strand_id
1 'polypeptide(L)'
;MSTSNAPTKMKALVYRDANQVEVVEKDIPTPGPGEVVVKVTTSGLCGSDLHNYRAEASSFTSTGFTMGHEFTGYIHSVGPPSDSSSSEPSSTPNLQVGQRVVCPFTTSCGDCWFCQRGQTGRCTKGSLIGCPKLEGAQAGYVRVLLARTTLFEAPEGMPDGHLILMADIFPTGCFVVKNAWDMLGEVERQDATALVIGCGPVGLCAIMAAKARFSKVFAIDPVPERMEMARKYGAIPLTQTDGSYTASLLEQTPYGPDVVLEVVGNPSAHALAIDLVRIGGVVASCGVHSAALTINGDTAYNKNLKFCFGRCHVRAMFPYALGLLQKIGKETPELLDDFVQKVVSIDEAPEYYRLFNERKIGKVVFEFSDV
;
A
#
# COMPACT_ATOMS: atom_id res chain seq x y z
N MET A 1 -33.61 -18.18 -27.52
CA MET A 1 -32.45 -18.53 -26.68
C MET A 1 -32.18 -17.34 -25.78
N SER A 2 -32.23 -17.54 -24.47
CA SER A 2 -32.23 -16.48 -23.45
C SER A 2 -30.98 -15.62 -23.56
N THR A 3 -31.12 -14.38 -24.04
CA THR A 3 -30.12 -13.34 -23.85
C THR A 3 -30.15 -12.98 -22.37
N SER A 4 -29.27 -13.57 -21.56
CA SER A 4 -29.05 -13.06 -20.21
C SER A 4 -28.61 -11.60 -20.37
N ASN A 5 -29.43 -10.65 -19.93
CA ASN A 5 -29.03 -9.25 -19.86
C ASN A 5 -27.86 -9.18 -18.88
N ALA A 6 -26.64 -9.13 -19.40
CA ALA A 6 -25.47 -8.84 -18.59
C ALA A 6 -25.71 -7.48 -17.90
N PRO A 7 -25.35 -7.34 -16.61
CA PRO A 7 -25.54 -6.08 -15.90
C PRO A 7 -24.84 -4.96 -16.68
N THR A 8 -25.49 -3.81 -16.82
CA THR A 8 -24.90 -2.61 -17.45
C THR A 8 -24.52 -1.54 -16.42
N LYS A 9 -24.99 -1.70 -15.18
CA LYS A 9 -24.75 -0.81 -14.05
C LYS A 9 -23.98 -1.53 -12.95
N MET A 10 -23.32 -0.77 -12.11
CA MET A 10 -22.59 -1.23 -10.93
C MET A 10 -22.68 -0.19 -9.81
N LYS A 11 -22.55 -0.62 -8.56
CA LYS A 11 -22.31 0.29 -7.44
C LYS A 11 -20.85 0.76 -7.44
N ALA A 12 -20.65 2.02 -7.05
CA ALA A 12 -19.33 2.64 -6.91
C ALA A 12 -19.34 3.68 -5.79
N LEU A 13 -18.30 3.71 -4.96
CA LEU A 13 -18.10 4.75 -3.96
C LEU A 13 -17.43 5.96 -4.59
N VAL A 14 -18.13 7.09 -4.62
CA VAL A 14 -17.70 8.33 -5.25
C VAL A 14 -17.33 9.37 -4.20
N TYR A 15 -16.20 10.04 -4.40
CA TYR A 15 -15.83 11.20 -3.60
C TYR A 15 -16.67 12.42 -3.97
N ARG A 16 -17.34 13.03 -2.98
CA ARG A 16 -18.25 14.17 -3.19
C ARG A 16 -17.66 15.49 -2.73
N ASP A 17 -17.13 15.51 -1.50
CA ASP A 17 -16.53 16.67 -0.85
C ASP A 17 -15.77 16.21 0.40
N ALA A 18 -15.15 17.14 1.12
CA ALA A 18 -14.50 16.90 2.39
C ALA A 18 -15.42 16.16 3.39
N ASN A 19 -14.94 15.00 3.84
CA ASN A 19 -15.59 14.02 4.68
C ASN A 19 -16.90 13.46 4.10
N GLN A 20 -17.03 13.46 2.77
CA GLN A 20 -18.23 13.01 2.09
C GLN A 20 -17.88 12.08 0.93
N VAL A 21 -18.27 10.82 1.09
CA VAL A 21 -18.30 9.80 0.03
C VAL A 21 -19.71 9.22 -0.07
N GLU A 22 -20.10 8.81 -1.26
CA GLU A 22 -21.45 8.30 -1.53
C GLU A 22 -21.38 7.08 -2.43
N VAL A 23 -22.16 6.05 -2.11
CA VAL A 23 -22.34 4.90 -2.99
C VAL A 23 -23.41 5.24 -4.02
N VAL A 24 -23.04 5.17 -5.29
CA VAL A 24 -23.95 5.46 -6.42
C VAL A 24 -23.91 4.37 -7.47
N GLU A 25 -24.93 4.33 -8.33
CA GLU A 25 -24.91 3.52 -9.54
C GLU A 25 -24.15 4.23 -10.67
N LYS A 26 -23.21 3.52 -11.31
CA LYS A 26 -22.47 3.95 -12.51
C LYS A 26 -22.59 2.89 -13.59
N ASP A 27 -22.38 3.29 -14.84
CA ASP A 27 -22.25 2.33 -15.94
C ASP A 27 -20.98 1.49 -15.77
N ILE A 28 -21.08 0.20 -16.12
CA ILE A 28 -19.89 -0.65 -16.24
C ILE A 28 -19.02 -0.09 -17.37
N PRO A 29 -17.72 0.17 -17.14
CA PRO A 29 -16.85 0.71 -18.17
C PRO A 29 -16.65 -0.29 -19.31
N THR A 30 -16.31 0.21 -20.50
CA THR A 30 -15.86 -0.61 -21.63
C THR A 30 -14.34 -0.49 -21.76
N PRO A 31 -13.59 -1.58 -21.95
CA PRO A 31 -12.14 -1.50 -22.13
C PRO A 31 -11.78 -1.06 -23.56
N GLY A 32 -10.84 -0.10 -23.68
CA GLY A 32 -10.17 0.21 -24.94
C GLY A 32 -9.01 -0.76 -25.26
N PRO A 33 -8.31 -0.58 -26.40
CA PRO A 33 -7.18 -1.44 -26.75
C PRO A 33 -6.09 -1.50 -25.66
N GLY A 34 -5.68 -2.71 -25.28
CA GLY A 34 -4.68 -2.93 -24.21
C GLY A 34 -5.19 -2.71 -22.78
N GLU A 35 -6.49 -2.42 -22.62
CA GLU A 35 -7.18 -2.28 -21.35
C GLU A 35 -7.98 -3.55 -21.03
N VAL A 36 -8.31 -3.74 -19.76
CA VAL A 36 -9.30 -4.75 -19.33
C VAL A 36 -10.28 -4.13 -18.36
N VAL A 37 -11.44 -4.76 -18.22
CA VAL A 37 -12.35 -4.52 -17.10
C VAL A 37 -12.27 -5.71 -16.16
N VAL A 38 -12.09 -5.44 -14.88
CA VAL A 38 -12.08 -6.44 -13.81
C VAL A 38 -13.41 -6.35 -13.07
N LYS A 39 -14.11 -7.47 -12.90
CA LYS A 39 -15.19 -7.62 -11.91
C LYS A 39 -14.53 -7.72 -10.54
N VAL A 40 -14.67 -6.68 -9.74
CA VAL A 40 -14.02 -6.57 -8.44
C VAL A 40 -14.71 -7.50 -7.46
N THR A 41 -13.95 -8.36 -6.78
CA THR A 41 -14.45 -9.18 -5.67
C THR A 41 -14.27 -8.44 -4.36
N THR A 42 -13.09 -7.86 -4.15
CA THR A 42 -12.73 -7.13 -2.95
C THR A 42 -11.98 -5.85 -3.28
N SER A 43 -12.25 -4.79 -2.52
CA SER A 43 -11.48 -3.54 -2.58
C SER A 43 -11.12 -3.04 -1.18
N GLY A 44 -9.86 -2.64 -0.99
CA GLY A 44 -9.36 -2.19 0.29
C GLY A 44 -9.66 -0.72 0.59
N LEU A 45 -9.85 -0.40 1.87
CA LEU A 45 -9.71 0.97 2.39
C LEU A 45 -8.27 1.20 2.84
N CYS A 46 -7.65 2.26 2.35
CA CYS A 46 -6.26 2.62 2.65
C CYS A 46 -6.17 3.97 3.37
N GLY A 47 -5.08 4.18 4.09
CA GLY A 47 -4.76 5.48 4.70
C GLY A 47 -4.70 6.60 3.66
N SER A 48 -4.24 6.31 2.44
CA SER A 48 -4.15 7.31 1.39
C SER A 48 -5.50 7.75 0.82
N ASP A 49 -6.55 6.92 0.92
CA ASP A 49 -7.91 7.34 0.60
C ASP A 49 -8.37 8.47 1.52
N LEU A 50 -7.88 8.48 2.77
CA LEU A 50 -8.24 9.51 3.75
C LEU A 50 -7.67 10.89 3.42
N HIS A 51 -6.58 10.99 2.65
CA HIS A 51 -6.09 12.31 2.22
C HIS A 51 -7.17 13.02 1.43
N ASN A 52 -7.69 12.36 0.38
CA ASN A 52 -8.78 12.87 -0.43
C ASN A 52 -10.06 13.04 0.40
N TYR A 53 -10.44 12.03 1.19
CA TYR A 53 -11.61 12.12 2.06
C TYR A 53 -11.55 13.36 2.98
N ARG A 54 -10.40 13.72 3.53
CA ARG A 54 -10.24 14.89 4.40
C ARG A 54 -10.04 16.21 3.66
N ALA A 55 -9.92 16.18 2.32
CA ALA A 55 -9.51 17.32 1.50
C ALA A 55 -8.19 17.96 1.98
N GLU A 56 -7.20 17.13 2.34
CA GLU A 56 -5.87 17.62 2.73
C GLU A 56 -5.15 18.32 1.56
N ALA A 57 -4.14 19.15 1.84
CA ALA A 57 -3.45 19.95 0.80
C ALA A 57 -2.83 19.11 -0.35
N SER A 58 -2.51 17.84 -0.11
CA SER A 58 -2.00 16.90 -1.12
C SER A 58 -3.09 16.20 -1.94
N SER A 59 -4.36 16.50 -1.68
CA SER A 59 -5.52 15.83 -2.30
C SER A 59 -5.84 16.35 -3.67
N PHE A 60 -6.66 15.60 -4.39
CA PHE A 60 -7.26 16.08 -5.63
C PHE A 60 -8.28 17.18 -5.35
N THR A 61 -8.22 18.26 -6.13
CA THR A 61 -9.17 19.38 -6.04
C THR A 61 -10.52 19.07 -6.68
N SER A 62 -10.55 18.12 -7.62
CA SER A 62 -11.76 17.69 -8.32
C SER A 62 -12.45 16.53 -7.60
N THR A 63 -13.78 16.55 -7.58
CA THR A 63 -14.63 15.51 -6.99
C THR A 63 -15.35 14.71 -8.09
N GLY A 64 -16.14 13.70 -7.72
CA GLY A 64 -16.99 12.93 -8.64
C GLY A 64 -16.37 11.64 -9.20
N PHE A 65 -15.10 11.37 -8.92
CA PHE A 65 -14.43 10.12 -9.28
C PHE A 65 -14.68 9.03 -8.22
N THR A 66 -14.63 7.78 -8.66
CA THR A 66 -14.71 6.59 -7.82
C THR A 66 -13.41 6.39 -7.03
N MET A 67 -13.53 6.13 -5.73
CA MET A 67 -12.42 5.97 -4.79
C MET A 67 -11.76 4.58 -4.86
N GLY A 68 -10.61 4.45 -4.17
CA GLY A 68 -9.93 3.17 -3.94
C GLY A 68 -9.00 2.70 -5.04
N HIS A 69 -7.85 2.19 -4.62
CA HIS A 69 -6.77 1.73 -5.50
C HIS A 69 -6.25 0.33 -5.15
N GLU A 70 -6.81 -0.31 -4.13
CA GLU A 70 -6.48 -1.67 -3.74
C GLU A 70 -7.63 -2.59 -4.14
N PHE A 71 -7.39 -3.55 -5.03
CA PHE A 71 -8.43 -4.49 -5.41
C PHE A 71 -7.91 -5.82 -5.95
N THR A 72 -8.78 -6.82 -5.84
CA THR A 72 -8.67 -8.11 -6.51
C THR A 72 -9.98 -8.41 -7.24
N GLY A 73 -9.94 -9.35 -8.17
CA GLY A 73 -11.13 -9.75 -8.88
C GLY A 73 -10.84 -10.66 -10.05
N TYR A 74 -11.81 -10.77 -10.95
CA TYR A 74 -11.71 -11.59 -12.14
C TYR A 74 -11.80 -10.71 -13.38
N ILE A 75 -10.97 -10.98 -14.39
CA ILE A 75 -11.08 -10.28 -15.68
C ILE A 75 -12.47 -10.56 -16.26
N HIS A 76 -13.25 -9.49 -16.43
CA HIS A 76 -14.61 -9.53 -16.95
C HIS A 76 -14.62 -9.41 -18.47
N SER A 77 -13.85 -8.46 -19.01
CA SER A 77 -13.71 -8.25 -20.45
C SER A 77 -12.34 -7.70 -20.81
N VAL A 78 -11.89 -7.99 -22.02
CA VAL A 78 -10.61 -7.53 -22.57
C VAL A 78 -10.92 -6.63 -23.75
N GLY A 79 -10.20 -5.51 -23.85
CA GLY A 79 -10.34 -4.59 -24.98
C GLY A 79 -9.94 -5.22 -26.31
N PRO A 80 -10.31 -4.58 -27.43
CA PRO A 80 -9.91 -5.07 -28.74
C PRO A 80 -8.37 -5.07 -28.90
N PRO A 81 -7.82 -5.86 -29.85
CA PRO A 81 -6.41 -5.77 -30.20
C PRO A 81 -6.02 -4.34 -30.57
N SER A 82 -4.82 -3.89 -30.19
CA SER A 82 -4.29 -2.61 -30.67
C SER A 82 -3.76 -2.76 -32.09
N ASP A 83 -4.13 -1.86 -33.00
CA ASP A 83 -3.64 -1.84 -34.39
C ASP A 83 -2.13 -1.54 -34.54
N SER A 84 -1.43 -1.22 -33.45
CA SER A 84 -0.01 -0.92 -33.50
C SER A 84 0.84 -2.17 -33.43
N SER A 85 1.73 -2.31 -34.41
CA SER A 85 2.90 -3.19 -34.48
C SER A 85 3.93 -2.97 -33.37
N SER A 86 3.53 -2.34 -32.25
CA SER A 86 4.37 -2.18 -31.08
C SER A 86 4.74 -3.57 -30.58
N SER A 87 6.04 -3.82 -30.56
CA SER A 87 6.71 -4.96 -29.96
C SER A 87 6.29 -5.14 -28.50
N GLU A 88 5.11 -5.72 -28.31
CA GLU A 88 4.67 -6.25 -27.03
C GLU A 88 5.67 -7.32 -26.62
N PRO A 89 6.32 -7.21 -25.45
CA PRO A 89 7.28 -8.22 -25.02
C PRO A 89 6.59 -9.59 -24.99
N SER A 90 7.15 -10.58 -25.69
CA SER A 90 6.58 -11.92 -25.86
C SER A 90 6.44 -12.71 -24.55
N SER A 91 7.00 -12.21 -23.45
CA SER A 91 7.13 -12.90 -22.15
C SER A 91 6.01 -12.62 -21.15
N THR A 92 5.02 -11.79 -21.46
CA THR A 92 3.92 -11.48 -20.53
C THR A 92 2.70 -12.39 -20.79
N PRO A 93 2.03 -12.94 -19.76
CA PRO A 93 0.89 -13.84 -19.95
C PRO A 93 -0.22 -13.20 -20.80
N ASN A 94 -0.92 -13.99 -21.61
CA ASN A 94 -2.15 -13.54 -22.24
C ASN A 94 -3.21 -13.36 -21.16
N LEU A 95 -3.70 -12.14 -21.01
CA LEU A 95 -4.84 -11.85 -20.14
C LEU A 95 -6.12 -12.45 -20.75
N GLN A 96 -6.90 -13.16 -19.95
CA GLN A 96 -8.09 -13.88 -20.38
C GLN A 96 -9.26 -13.62 -19.43
N VAL A 97 -10.46 -13.57 -19.98
CA VAL A 97 -11.70 -13.51 -19.18
C VAL A 97 -11.74 -14.68 -18.21
N GLY A 98 -12.09 -14.40 -16.95
CA GLY A 98 -12.13 -15.38 -15.86
C GLY A 98 -10.80 -15.56 -15.11
N GLN A 99 -9.70 -14.93 -15.54
CA GLN A 99 -8.46 -14.94 -14.75
C GLN A 99 -8.63 -14.13 -13.47
N ARG A 100 -8.25 -14.72 -12.33
CA ARG A 100 -8.18 -14.04 -11.03
C ARG A 100 -6.93 -13.19 -10.96
N VAL A 101 -7.07 -11.93 -10.60
CA VAL A 101 -5.97 -10.94 -10.65
C VAL A 101 -5.93 -10.07 -9.39
N VAL A 102 -4.75 -9.52 -9.15
CA VAL A 102 -4.52 -8.41 -8.22
C VAL A 102 -3.83 -7.26 -8.95
N CYS A 103 -4.23 -6.03 -8.63
CA CYS A 103 -3.73 -4.84 -9.29
C CYS A 103 -2.87 -3.99 -8.36
N PRO A 104 -1.61 -3.70 -8.74
CA PRO A 104 -0.85 -2.59 -8.17
C PRO A 104 -1.62 -1.26 -8.25
N PHE A 105 -1.54 -0.42 -7.22
CA PHE A 105 -2.27 0.85 -7.16
C PHE A 105 -1.93 1.89 -8.26
N THR A 106 -0.88 1.65 -9.04
CA THR A 106 -0.55 2.45 -10.24
C THR A 106 -0.38 1.55 -11.46
N THR A 107 -0.90 2.02 -12.59
CA THR A 107 -0.65 1.38 -13.89
C THR A 107 0.77 1.68 -14.37
N SER A 108 1.36 0.76 -15.12
CA SER A 108 2.72 0.93 -15.65
C SER A 108 2.88 0.25 -17.00
N CYS A 109 3.67 0.85 -17.90
CA CYS A 109 3.80 0.41 -19.29
C CYS A 109 4.88 -0.64 -19.54
N GLY A 110 5.78 -0.88 -18.58
CA GLY A 110 6.90 -1.81 -18.73
C GLY A 110 8.05 -1.35 -19.65
N ASP A 111 7.84 -0.35 -20.53
CA ASP A 111 8.81 0.01 -21.57
C ASP A 111 9.56 1.34 -21.37
N CYS A 112 8.98 2.30 -20.62
CA CYS A 112 9.59 3.62 -20.46
C CYS A 112 10.87 3.60 -19.62
N TRP A 113 11.64 4.70 -19.68
CA TRP A 113 12.92 4.86 -18.96
C TRP A 113 12.84 4.47 -17.47
N PHE A 114 11.75 4.84 -16.79
CA PHE A 114 11.51 4.52 -15.38
C PHE A 114 11.16 3.04 -15.16
N CYS A 115 10.28 2.47 -16.01
CA CYS A 115 9.87 1.07 -15.89
C CYS A 115 11.04 0.11 -16.08
N GLN A 116 11.91 0.38 -17.07
CA GLN A 116 13.12 -0.41 -17.33
C GLN A 116 14.13 -0.37 -16.16
N ARG A 117 13.99 0.59 -15.24
CA ARG A 117 14.84 0.75 -14.05
C ARG A 117 14.15 0.31 -12.76
N GLY A 118 13.02 -0.40 -12.86
CA GLY A 118 12.24 -0.83 -11.70
C GLY A 118 11.49 0.31 -10.98
N GLN A 119 11.49 1.52 -11.53
CA GLN A 119 10.77 2.68 -10.98
C GLN A 119 9.34 2.76 -11.53
N THR A 120 8.64 1.62 -11.52
CA THR A 120 7.34 1.45 -12.20
C THR A 120 6.25 2.38 -11.66
N GLY A 121 6.31 2.73 -10.38
CA GLY A 121 5.43 3.74 -9.77
C GLY A 121 5.69 5.17 -10.27
N ARG A 122 6.66 5.42 -11.15
CA ARG A 122 6.93 6.70 -11.82
C ARG A 122 6.84 6.58 -13.34
N CYS A 123 6.12 5.58 -13.84
CA CYS A 123 5.87 5.38 -15.25
C CYS A 123 5.32 6.66 -15.92
N THR A 124 5.88 7.05 -17.07
CA THR A 124 5.43 8.23 -17.83
C THR A 124 4.06 8.06 -18.49
N LYS A 125 3.64 6.82 -18.73
CA LYS A 125 2.32 6.44 -19.27
C LYS A 125 1.36 5.94 -18.19
N GLY A 126 1.82 5.87 -16.94
CA GLY A 126 1.07 5.30 -15.82
C GLY A 126 0.09 6.29 -15.21
N SER A 127 -0.89 5.77 -14.51
CA SER A 127 -1.84 6.54 -13.71
C SER A 127 -2.04 5.91 -12.34
N LEU A 128 -2.34 6.75 -11.35
CA LEU A 128 -2.92 6.27 -10.09
C LEU A 128 -4.36 5.81 -10.36
N ILE A 129 -4.75 4.68 -9.79
CA ILE A 129 -6.14 4.20 -9.79
C ILE A 129 -6.88 4.92 -8.66
N GLY A 130 -8.15 5.28 -8.84
CA GLY A 130 -8.88 6.04 -7.81
C GLY A 130 -8.47 7.51 -7.76
N CYS A 131 -8.29 8.12 -8.94
CA CYS A 131 -8.02 9.54 -9.07
C CYS A 131 -8.88 10.17 -10.18
N PRO A 132 -8.91 11.51 -10.30
CA PRO A 132 -9.74 12.19 -11.30
C PRO A 132 -9.46 11.77 -12.75
N LYS A 133 -8.25 11.28 -13.05
CA LYS A 133 -7.86 10.82 -14.40
C LYS A 133 -8.21 9.36 -14.66
N LEU A 134 -8.38 8.56 -13.61
CA LEU A 134 -8.65 7.13 -13.70
C LEU A 134 -9.45 6.69 -12.48
N GLU A 135 -10.70 6.31 -12.76
CA GLU A 135 -11.67 5.80 -11.79
C GLU A 135 -11.08 4.67 -10.92
N GLY A 136 -11.52 4.64 -9.66
CA GLY A 136 -11.07 3.68 -8.66
C GLY A 136 -11.81 2.35 -8.66
N ALA A 137 -11.40 1.50 -7.72
CA ALA A 137 -11.83 0.12 -7.61
C ALA A 137 -12.73 -0.17 -6.40
N GLN A 138 -13.11 0.84 -5.62
CA GLN A 138 -14.27 0.72 -4.71
C GLN A 138 -15.57 0.79 -5.51
N ALA A 139 -15.69 -0.09 -6.50
CA ALA A 139 -16.81 -0.27 -7.41
C ALA A 139 -16.88 -1.73 -7.88
N GLY A 140 -18.05 -2.19 -8.29
CA GLY A 140 -18.23 -3.59 -8.72
C GLY A 140 -17.40 -3.98 -9.95
N TYR A 141 -17.02 -2.99 -10.77
CA TYR A 141 -16.09 -3.18 -11.89
C TYR A 141 -15.12 -2.01 -11.97
N VAL A 142 -13.90 -2.29 -12.43
CA VAL A 142 -12.88 -1.26 -12.63
C VAL A 142 -12.16 -1.47 -13.95
N ARG A 143 -11.90 -0.37 -14.65
CA ARG A 143 -11.12 -0.35 -15.89
C ARG A 143 -9.65 -0.19 -15.57
N VAL A 144 -8.82 -1.12 -16.07
CA VAL A 144 -7.39 -1.13 -15.85
C VAL A 144 -6.66 -0.82 -17.15
N LEU A 145 -5.94 0.29 -17.16
CA LEU A 145 -5.08 0.69 -18.28
C LEU A 145 -3.78 -0.14 -18.25
N LEU A 146 -3.14 -0.32 -19.42
CA LEU A 146 -1.84 -1.01 -19.52
C LEU A 146 -1.88 -2.36 -18.81
N ALA A 147 -2.98 -3.11 -19.02
CA ALA A 147 -3.39 -4.19 -18.14
C ALA A 147 -2.34 -5.30 -18.06
N ARG A 148 -1.77 -5.68 -19.21
CA ARG A 148 -0.78 -6.76 -19.33
C ARG A 148 0.49 -6.51 -18.54
N THR A 149 0.92 -5.26 -18.44
CA THR A 149 2.12 -4.86 -17.70
C THR A 149 1.81 -4.40 -16.28
N THR A 150 0.54 -4.24 -15.92
CA THR A 150 0.11 -3.79 -14.60
C THR A 150 -0.37 -4.95 -13.73
N LEU A 151 -1.30 -5.77 -14.23
CA LEU A 151 -1.93 -6.84 -13.47
C LEU A 151 -0.99 -8.00 -13.19
N PHE A 152 -1.20 -8.63 -12.05
CA PHE A 152 -0.65 -9.94 -11.73
C PHE A 152 -1.76 -10.96 -11.63
N GLU A 153 -1.52 -12.13 -12.20
CA GLU A 153 -2.33 -13.31 -11.93
C GLU A 153 -2.19 -13.70 -10.46
N ALA A 154 -3.33 -14.00 -9.83
CA ALA A 154 -3.37 -14.44 -8.46
C ALA A 154 -2.69 -15.82 -8.32
N PRO A 155 -1.77 -16.01 -7.36
CA PRO A 155 -1.22 -17.33 -7.08
C PRO A 155 -2.32 -18.32 -6.72
N GLU A 156 -2.21 -19.54 -7.24
CA GLU A 156 -3.16 -20.63 -6.96
C GLU A 156 -3.29 -20.86 -5.45
N GLY A 157 -4.52 -20.99 -4.96
CA GLY A 157 -4.83 -21.26 -3.56
C GLY A 157 -4.61 -20.09 -2.59
N MET A 158 -4.15 -18.92 -3.03
CA MET A 158 -3.98 -17.76 -2.14
C MET A 158 -5.35 -17.21 -1.68
N PRO A 159 -5.60 -17.06 -0.36
CA PRO A 159 -6.83 -16.44 0.16
C PRO A 159 -6.98 -14.98 -0.30
N ASP A 160 -8.22 -14.53 -0.53
CA ASP A 160 -8.51 -13.15 -0.97
C ASP A 160 -7.99 -12.10 0.03
N GLY A 161 -8.13 -12.37 1.33
CA GLY A 161 -7.64 -11.50 2.41
C GLY A 161 -6.11 -11.32 2.40
N HIS A 162 -5.36 -12.30 1.88
CA HIS A 162 -3.91 -12.19 1.71
C HIS A 162 -3.56 -11.50 0.38
N LEU A 163 -4.27 -11.88 -0.68
CA LEU A 163 -4.04 -11.37 -2.03
C LEU A 163 -4.26 -9.85 -2.10
N ILE A 164 -5.29 -9.32 -1.45
CA ILE A 164 -5.58 -7.88 -1.45
C ILE A 164 -4.43 -7.05 -0.85
N LEU A 165 -3.67 -7.60 0.10
CA LEU A 165 -2.50 -6.92 0.68
C LEU A 165 -1.41 -6.64 -0.36
N MET A 166 -1.34 -7.46 -1.42
CA MET A 166 -0.38 -7.34 -2.52
C MET A 166 -0.70 -6.21 -3.50
N ALA A 167 -1.89 -5.62 -3.44
CA ALA A 167 -2.25 -4.47 -4.27
C ALA A 167 -1.45 -3.20 -3.89
N ASP A 168 -1.12 -3.04 -2.61
CA ASP A 168 -0.39 -1.88 -2.09
C ASP A 168 0.39 -2.18 -0.81
N ILE A 169 -0.34 -2.37 0.30
CA ILE A 169 0.23 -2.18 1.65
C ILE A 169 1.37 -3.14 1.99
N PHE A 170 1.30 -4.40 1.56
CA PHE A 170 2.36 -5.36 1.84
C PHE A 170 3.64 -5.09 1.02
N PRO A 171 3.57 -4.91 -0.31
CA PRO A 171 4.69 -4.40 -1.09
C PRO A 171 5.24 -3.06 -0.59
N THR A 172 4.39 -2.14 -0.12
CA THR A 172 4.81 -0.84 0.42
C THR A 172 5.58 -0.97 1.74
N GLY A 173 5.12 -1.83 2.66
CA GLY A 173 5.88 -2.17 3.87
C GLY A 173 7.22 -2.87 3.55
N CYS A 174 7.22 -3.76 2.55
CA CYS A 174 8.45 -4.36 2.02
C CYS A 174 9.41 -3.33 1.42
N PHE A 175 8.88 -2.31 0.74
CA PHE A 175 9.66 -1.27 0.05
C PHE A 175 10.43 -0.39 1.02
N VAL A 176 9.80 0.10 2.09
CA VAL A 176 10.49 0.95 3.08
C VAL A 176 11.60 0.16 3.80
N VAL A 177 11.33 -1.10 4.14
CA VAL A 177 12.31 -2.02 4.72
C VAL A 177 13.49 -2.24 3.78
N LYS A 178 13.21 -2.53 2.50
CA LYS A 178 14.25 -2.77 1.50
C LYS A 178 15.12 -1.54 1.28
N ASN A 179 14.53 -0.35 1.15
CA ASN A 179 15.28 0.89 0.96
C ASN A 179 16.21 1.16 2.15
N ALA A 180 15.74 0.97 3.38
CA ALA A 180 16.57 1.11 4.56
C ALA A 180 17.72 0.09 4.58
N TRP A 181 17.40 -1.19 4.32
CA TRP A 181 18.38 -2.28 4.31
C TRP A 181 19.47 -2.11 3.27
N ASP A 182 19.11 -1.63 2.07
CA ASP A 182 20.06 -1.41 0.97
C ASP A 182 21.05 -0.27 1.28
N MET A 183 20.74 0.62 2.23
CA MET A 183 21.64 1.69 2.70
C MET A 183 22.57 1.28 3.85
N LEU A 184 22.46 0.04 4.35
CA LEU A 184 23.38 -0.54 5.33
C LEU A 184 24.50 -1.30 4.63
N GLY A 185 25.73 -1.12 5.14
CA GLY A 185 26.88 -1.94 4.75
C GLY A 185 26.78 -3.38 5.25
N GLU A 186 27.64 -4.25 4.74
CA GLU A 186 27.64 -5.68 5.11
C GLU A 186 27.84 -5.91 6.61
N VAL A 187 28.77 -5.18 7.23
CA VAL A 187 29.02 -5.24 8.68
C VAL A 187 27.82 -4.73 9.47
N GLU A 188 27.23 -3.60 9.05
CA GLU A 188 26.06 -3.00 9.72
C GLU A 188 24.84 -3.96 9.74
N ARG A 189 24.75 -4.92 8.81
CA ARG A 189 23.62 -5.85 8.68
C ARG A 189 23.65 -7.03 9.65
N GLN A 190 24.79 -7.34 10.28
CA GLN A 190 24.95 -8.59 11.04
C GLN A 190 24.03 -8.66 12.28
N ASP A 191 23.74 -7.51 12.88
CA ASP A 191 22.90 -7.36 14.08
C ASP A 191 21.95 -6.16 13.99
N ALA A 192 21.76 -5.60 12.78
CA ALA A 192 20.96 -4.41 12.54
C ALA A 192 19.60 -4.46 13.24
N THR A 193 19.22 -3.32 13.80
CA THR A 193 17.94 -3.10 14.45
C THR A 193 17.10 -2.07 13.70
N ALA A 194 15.78 -2.27 13.71
CA ALA A 194 14.83 -1.36 13.06
C ALA A 194 13.83 -0.81 14.07
N LEU A 195 13.43 0.46 13.89
CA LEU A 195 12.28 1.06 14.56
C LEU A 195 11.22 1.42 13.53
N VAL A 196 9.99 0.94 13.70
CA VAL A 196 8.84 1.33 12.89
C VAL A 196 8.06 2.43 13.61
N ILE A 197 7.88 3.59 12.97
CA ILE A 197 7.03 4.67 13.47
C ILE A 197 5.73 4.67 12.67
N GLY A 198 4.63 4.36 13.35
CA GLY A 198 3.30 4.13 12.79
C GLY A 198 2.98 2.64 12.67
N CYS A 199 1.96 2.19 13.40
CA CYS A 199 1.52 0.79 13.46
C CYS A 199 0.13 0.60 12.83
N GLY A 200 -0.19 1.40 11.81
CA GLY A 200 -1.33 1.16 10.92
C GLY A 200 -1.06 -0.01 9.96
N PRO A 201 -1.97 -0.28 8.99
CA PRO A 201 -1.83 -1.44 8.09
C PRO A 201 -0.46 -1.53 7.39
N VAL A 202 0.03 -0.45 6.78
CA VAL A 202 1.37 -0.42 6.15
C VAL A 202 2.49 -0.67 7.17
N GLY A 203 2.36 -0.13 8.39
CA GLY A 203 3.31 -0.34 9.47
C GLY A 203 3.38 -1.78 9.95
N LEU A 204 2.24 -2.47 10.08
CA LEU A 204 2.19 -3.90 10.39
C LEU A 204 2.85 -4.73 9.26
N CYS A 205 2.62 -4.37 7.99
CA CYS A 205 3.35 -4.98 6.87
C CYS A 205 4.86 -4.71 6.94
N ALA A 206 5.28 -3.49 7.31
CA ALA A 206 6.69 -3.14 7.48
C ALA A 206 7.32 -3.91 8.65
N ILE A 207 6.61 -4.11 9.76
CA ILE A 207 7.05 -4.95 10.88
C ILE A 207 7.30 -6.38 10.40
N MET A 208 6.32 -7.00 9.73
CA MET A 208 6.48 -8.35 9.18
C MET A 208 7.70 -8.44 8.24
N ALA A 209 7.87 -7.45 7.35
CA ALA A 209 8.99 -7.43 6.43
C ALA A 209 10.35 -7.18 7.13
N ALA A 210 10.36 -6.38 8.19
CA ALA A 210 11.55 -6.08 8.99
C ALA A 210 12.00 -7.28 9.81
N LYS A 211 11.06 -8.08 10.36
CA LYS A 211 11.37 -9.29 11.13
C LYS A 211 12.15 -10.33 10.33
N ALA A 212 12.07 -10.29 9.00
CA ALA A 212 12.85 -11.17 8.13
C ALA A 212 14.33 -10.73 7.93
N ARG A 213 14.73 -9.56 8.46
CA ARG A 213 16.05 -8.95 8.22
C ARG A 213 16.77 -8.43 9.45
N PHE A 214 16.02 -7.87 10.39
CA PHE A 214 16.58 -7.17 11.55
C PHE A 214 16.53 -8.06 12.78
N SER A 215 17.58 -7.97 13.61
CA SER A 215 17.71 -8.74 14.85
C SER A 215 16.62 -8.37 15.86
N LYS A 216 16.30 -7.07 15.94
CA LYS A 216 15.20 -6.51 16.73
C LYS A 216 14.41 -5.51 15.88
N VAL A 217 13.09 -5.53 16.08
CA VAL A 217 12.17 -4.57 15.47
C VAL A 217 11.39 -3.91 16.60
N PHE A 218 11.55 -2.60 16.74
CA PHE A 218 10.82 -1.76 17.68
C PHE A 218 9.63 -1.10 17.00
N ALA A 219 8.65 -0.67 17.78
CA ALA A 219 7.46 -0.01 17.27
C ALA A 219 7.06 1.19 18.13
N ILE A 220 6.55 2.24 17.48
CA ILE A 220 5.92 3.42 18.10
C ILE A 220 4.63 3.74 17.35
N ASP A 221 3.53 3.88 18.07
CA ASP A 221 2.26 4.44 17.61
C ASP A 221 1.53 5.08 18.81
N PRO A 222 0.85 6.23 18.64
CA PRO A 222 0.10 6.85 19.74
C PRO A 222 -1.17 6.07 20.14
N VAL A 223 -1.63 5.10 19.36
CA VAL A 223 -2.84 4.31 19.63
C VAL A 223 -2.46 3.01 20.36
N PRO A 224 -2.86 2.80 21.63
CA PRO A 224 -2.49 1.63 22.41
C PRO A 224 -2.86 0.29 21.74
N GLU A 225 -4.01 0.22 21.09
CA GLU A 225 -4.49 -0.98 20.39
C GLU A 225 -3.57 -1.33 19.21
N ARG A 226 -3.00 -0.33 18.53
CA ARG A 226 -2.03 -0.56 17.44
C ARG A 226 -0.68 -1.02 17.98
N MET A 227 -0.31 -0.61 19.19
CA MET A 227 0.88 -1.10 19.86
C MET A 227 0.74 -2.56 20.32
N GLU A 228 -0.47 -2.96 20.73
CA GLU A 228 -0.79 -4.38 20.98
C GLU A 228 -0.67 -5.21 19.70
N MET A 229 -1.22 -4.68 18.59
CA MET A 229 -1.07 -5.32 17.29
C MET A 229 0.41 -5.42 16.90
N ALA A 230 1.20 -4.35 17.01
CA ALA A 230 2.63 -4.41 16.72
C ALA A 230 3.35 -5.53 17.50
N ARG A 231 3.00 -5.74 18.77
CA ARG A 231 3.52 -6.84 19.59
C ARG A 231 3.10 -8.22 19.04
N LYS A 232 1.83 -8.39 18.66
CA LYS A 232 1.34 -9.63 18.02
C LYS A 232 2.16 -9.99 16.78
N TYR A 233 2.57 -9.00 15.98
CA TYR A 233 3.40 -9.19 14.78
C TYR A 233 4.92 -9.26 15.08
N GLY A 234 5.30 -9.36 16.35
CA GLY A 234 6.67 -9.64 16.78
C GLY A 234 7.58 -8.42 16.91
N ALA A 235 7.04 -7.21 16.86
CA ALA A 235 7.77 -6.00 17.25
C ALA A 235 7.78 -5.80 18.77
N ILE A 236 8.73 -5.00 19.25
CA ILE A 236 8.88 -4.60 20.64
C ILE A 236 8.28 -3.18 20.79
N PRO A 237 7.10 -3.03 21.42
CA PRO A 237 6.49 -1.73 21.59
C PRO A 237 7.32 -0.88 22.57
N LEU A 238 7.68 0.34 22.15
CA LEU A 238 8.35 1.29 23.02
C LEU A 238 7.34 2.08 23.84
N THR A 239 7.67 2.33 25.11
CA THR A 239 6.87 3.13 26.03
C THR A 239 7.49 4.51 26.21
N GLN A 240 6.64 5.51 26.46
CA GLN A 240 7.12 6.83 26.84
C GLN A 240 7.42 6.88 28.35
N THR A 241 8.49 7.56 28.70
CA THR A 241 8.80 8.01 30.06
C THR A 241 9.10 9.50 29.98
N ASP A 242 8.40 10.31 30.76
CA ASP A 242 8.48 11.79 30.74
C ASP A 242 8.35 12.41 29.33
N GLY A 243 7.47 11.82 28.51
CA GLY A 243 7.19 12.28 27.14
C GLY A 243 8.21 11.82 26.08
N SER A 244 9.23 11.05 26.45
CA SER A 244 10.26 10.54 25.53
C SER A 244 10.28 9.01 25.43
N TYR A 245 10.61 8.48 24.26
CA TYR A 245 10.85 7.05 24.03
C TYR A 245 12.32 6.65 24.26
N THR A 246 13.20 7.63 24.52
CA THR A 246 14.66 7.41 24.58
C THR A 246 15.04 6.37 25.63
N ALA A 247 14.45 6.41 26.83
CA ALA A 247 14.81 5.47 27.90
C ALA A 247 14.53 4.01 27.51
N SER A 248 13.29 3.71 27.10
CA SER A 248 12.88 2.35 26.71
C SER A 248 13.61 1.83 25.46
N LEU A 249 14.06 2.73 24.58
CA LEU A 249 14.89 2.40 23.43
C LEU A 249 16.35 2.12 23.82
N LEU A 250 16.99 3.01 24.59
CA LEU A 250 18.41 2.90 24.93
C LEU A 250 18.73 1.70 25.84
N GLU A 251 17.77 1.26 26.65
CA GLU A 251 17.86 0.00 27.40
C GLU A 251 18.11 -1.23 26.49
N GLN A 252 17.66 -1.16 25.23
CA GLN A 252 17.68 -2.29 24.30
C GLN A 252 18.62 -2.08 23.11
N THR A 253 18.91 -0.82 22.79
CA THR A 253 19.83 -0.35 21.74
C THR A 253 20.61 0.86 22.26
N PRO A 254 21.81 0.69 22.85
CA PRO A 254 22.55 1.76 23.53
C PRO A 254 22.87 2.99 22.67
N TYR A 255 22.80 2.87 21.34
CA TYR A 255 23.07 3.95 20.40
C TYR A 255 21.83 4.41 19.63
N GLY A 256 20.67 3.80 19.85
CA GLY A 256 19.49 3.90 18.98
C GLY A 256 19.49 2.84 17.86
N PRO A 257 18.40 2.74 17.08
CA PRO A 257 18.27 1.76 16.02
C PRO A 257 19.13 2.14 14.80
N ASP A 258 19.59 1.13 14.06
CA ASP A 258 20.32 1.30 12.80
C ASP A 258 19.46 1.95 11.73
N VAL A 259 18.18 1.59 11.70
CA VAL A 259 17.20 2.15 10.77
C VAL A 259 15.92 2.57 11.47
N VAL A 260 15.34 3.67 11.03
CA VAL A 260 13.96 4.06 11.35
C VAL A 260 13.12 4.01 10.08
N LEU A 261 12.03 3.27 10.13
CA LEU A 261 11.03 3.08 9.09
C LEU A 261 9.83 3.96 9.43
N GLU A 262 9.77 5.14 8.82
CA GLU A 262 8.70 6.12 9.04
C GLU A 262 7.58 5.87 8.01
N VAL A 263 6.39 5.51 8.51
CA VAL A 263 5.26 5.08 7.65
C VAL A 263 3.98 5.89 7.91
N VAL A 264 4.09 7.08 8.51
CA VAL A 264 2.98 7.97 8.84
C VAL A 264 2.82 9.10 7.83
N GLY A 265 3.92 9.74 7.43
CA GLY A 265 3.86 10.93 6.56
C GLY A 265 3.61 12.23 7.31
N ASN A 266 3.95 12.29 8.61
CA ASN A 266 3.76 13.48 9.44
C ASN A 266 5.11 14.11 9.85
N PRO A 267 5.22 15.47 9.86
CA PRO A 267 6.44 16.14 10.31
C PRO A 267 6.91 15.74 11.72
N SER A 268 6.00 15.49 12.67
CA SER A 268 6.38 15.07 14.03
C SER A 268 6.94 13.64 14.07
N ALA A 269 6.40 12.74 13.24
CA ALA A 269 6.92 11.38 13.09
C ALA A 269 8.31 11.39 12.45
N HIS A 270 8.54 12.25 11.46
CA HIS A 270 9.85 12.42 10.84
C HIS A 270 10.89 13.04 11.78
N ALA A 271 10.51 14.06 12.55
CA ALA A 271 11.39 14.63 13.58
C ALA A 271 11.77 13.58 14.63
N LEU A 272 10.79 12.81 15.12
CA LEU A 272 11.03 11.71 16.05
C LEU A 272 11.97 10.64 15.45
N ALA A 273 11.85 10.35 14.15
CA ALA A 273 12.76 9.44 13.47
C ALA A 273 14.22 9.93 13.50
N ILE A 274 14.44 11.21 13.23
CA ILE A 274 15.76 11.86 13.31
C ILE A 274 16.30 11.82 14.74
N ASP A 275 15.45 12.07 15.74
CA ASP A 275 15.86 12.12 17.13
C ASP A 275 16.32 10.76 17.65
N LEU A 276 15.57 9.70 17.32
CA LEU A 276 15.79 8.36 17.84
C LEU A 276 16.87 7.58 17.09
N VAL A 277 17.05 7.79 15.77
CA VAL A 277 18.03 7.04 14.98
C VAL A 277 19.46 7.28 15.48
N ARG A 278 20.28 6.22 15.44
CA ARG A 278 21.69 6.30 15.83
C ARG A 278 22.51 7.20 14.91
N ILE A 279 23.69 7.59 15.38
CA ILE A 279 24.72 8.21 14.53
C ILE A 279 25.10 7.23 13.41
N GLY A 280 25.11 7.71 12.17
CA GLY A 280 25.35 6.96 10.94
C GLY A 280 24.15 6.12 10.47
N GLY A 281 23.00 6.22 11.13
CA GLY A 281 21.81 5.42 10.82
C GLY A 281 20.99 5.97 9.66
N VAL A 282 19.95 5.22 9.30
CA VAL A 282 19.09 5.48 8.14
C VAL A 282 17.68 5.84 8.58
N VAL A 283 17.14 6.94 8.07
CA VAL A 283 15.71 7.25 8.12
C VAL A 283 15.11 6.94 6.74
N ALA A 284 14.29 5.90 6.66
CA ALA A 284 13.56 5.52 5.47
C ALA A 284 12.08 5.86 5.63
N SER A 285 11.51 6.63 4.70
CA SER A 285 10.11 7.03 4.75
C SER A 285 9.35 6.65 3.49
N CYS A 286 8.20 6.01 3.69
CA CYS A 286 7.19 5.81 2.64
C CYS A 286 5.84 6.45 2.99
N GLY A 287 5.78 7.21 4.09
CA GLY A 287 4.61 8.01 4.44
C GLY A 287 4.35 9.12 3.43
N VAL A 288 3.08 9.48 3.23
CA VAL A 288 2.69 10.56 2.32
C VAL A 288 2.79 11.89 3.05
N HIS A 289 3.95 12.55 2.93
CA HIS A 289 4.17 13.88 3.49
C HIS A 289 3.46 14.96 2.65
N SER A 290 2.48 15.64 3.25
CA SER A 290 1.75 16.76 2.64
C SER A 290 2.20 18.14 3.14
N ALA A 291 3.05 18.17 4.16
CA ALA A 291 3.64 19.37 4.76
C ALA A 291 5.16 19.40 4.58
N ALA A 292 5.75 20.59 4.72
CA ALA A 292 7.20 20.75 4.71
C ALA A 292 7.86 20.01 5.88
N LEU A 293 9.00 19.38 5.61
CA LEU A 293 9.85 18.76 6.62
C LEU A 293 10.98 19.70 7.00
N THR A 294 11.12 19.97 8.29
CA THR A 294 12.25 20.73 8.82
C THR A 294 13.35 19.75 9.23
N ILE A 295 14.53 19.88 8.62
CA ILE A 295 15.73 19.12 8.97
C ILE A 295 16.76 20.10 9.49
N ASN A 296 17.20 19.91 10.74
CA ASN A 296 18.32 20.68 11.28
C ASN A 296 19.63 20.17 10.64
N GLY A 297 20.31 21.06 9.89
CA GLY A 297 21.53 20.71 9.18
C GLY A 297 22.70 20.33 10.08
N ASP A 298 22.83 20.97 11.25
CA ASP A 298 23.87 20.64 12.24
C ASP A 298 23.62 19.24 12.83
N THR A 299 22.37 18.93 13.20
CA THR A 299 21.99 17.58 13.65
C THR A 299 22.28 16.54 12.57
N ALA A 300 21.87 16.80 11.32
CA ALA A 300 22.08 15.86 10.22
C ALA A 300 23.56 15.62 9.92
N TYR A 301 24.36 16.69 9.95
CA TYR A 301 25.82 16.63 9.78
C TYR A 301 26.48 15.83 10.90
N ASN A 302 26.23 16.18 12.16
CA ASN A 302 26.87 15.53 13.31
C ASN A 302 26.43 14.08 13.51
N LYS A 303 25.20 13.74 13.10
CA LYS A 303 24.71 12.36 13.11
C LYS A 303 25.08 11.56 11.85
N ASN A 304 25.72 12.13 10.82
CA ASN A 304 25.96 11.45 9.54
C ASN A 304 24.70 10.75 8.97
N LEU A 305 23.56 11.46 8.99
CA LEU A 305 22.27 10.85 8.66
C LEU A 305 22.16 10.44 7.20
N LYS A 306 21.58 9.26 6.97
CA LYS A 306 21.17 8.76 5.67
C LYS A 306 19.66 8.86 5.55
N PHE A 307 19.15 9.43 4.47
CA PHE A 307 17.71 9.53 4.21
C PHE A 307 17.33 8.83 2.91
N CYS A 308 16.22 8.10 2.91
CA CYS A 308 15.57 7.66 1.69
C CYS A 308 14.05 7.83 1.77
N PHE A 309 13.47 8.35 0.69
CA PHE A 309 12.04 8.60 0.59
C PHE A 309 11.50 7.98 -0.69
N GLY A 310 10.23 7.57 -0.69
CA GLY A 310 9.60 7.22 -1.94
C GLY A 310 8.20 6.65 -1.83
N ARG A 311 7.51 6.73 -2.96
CA ARG A 311 6.29 5.96 -3.22
C ARG A 311 6.69 4.58 -3.75
N CYS A 312 6.11 3.53 -3.18
CA CYS A 312 6.41 2.15 -3.58
C CYS A 312 6.22 1.92 -5.09
N HIS A 313 7.15 1.18 -5.68
CA HIS A 313 7.06 0.70 -7.07
C HIS A 313 6.47 -0.71 -7.06
N VAL A 314 5.19 -0.85 -6.69
CA VAL A 314 4.56 -2.15 -6.40
C VAL A 314 4.80 -3.16 -7.51
N ARG A 315 4.62 -2.80 -8.78
CA ARG A 315 4.87 -3.71 -9.92
C ARG A 315 6.29 -4.29 -9.95
N ALA A 316 7.30 -3.53 -9.54
CA ALA A 316 8.69 -3.98 -9.48
C ALA A 316 9.00 -4.73 -8.16
N MET A 317 8.36 -4.31 -7.06
CA MET A 317 8.48 -4.94 -5.74
C MET A 317 7.73 -6.26 -5.62
N PHE A 318 6.72 -6.49 -6.47
CA PHE A 318 5.75 -7.58 -6.34
C PHE A 318 6.39 -8.96 -6.22
N PRO A 319 7.36 -9.39 -7.06
CA PRO A 319 7.92 -10.75 -6.94
C PRO A 319 8.62 -10.97 -5.60
N TYR A 320 9.37 -9.97 -5.15
CA TYR A 320 10.08 -10.01 -3.89
C TYR A 320 9.09 -10.01 -2.70
N ALA A 321 8.08 -9.14 -2.73
CA ALA A 321 7.04 -9.08 -1.70
C ALA A 321 6.21 -10.37 -1.66
N LEU A 322 5.83 -10.91 -2.83
CA LEU A 322 5.05 -12.13 -2.91
C LEU A 322 5.79 -13.32 -2.28
N GLY A 323 7.08 -13.48 -2.58
CA GLY A 323 7.89 -14.54 -1.98
C GLY A 323 7.95 -14.43 -0.44
N LEU A 324 8.02 -13.22 0.10
CA LEU A 324 7.99 -13.01 1.54
C LEU A 324 6.60 -13.26 2.14
N LEU A 325 5.53 -12.80 1.49
CA LEU A 325 4.16 -13.04 1.95
C LEU A 325 3.84 -14.54 1.97
N GLN A 326 4.24 -15.29 0.93
CA GLN A 326 4.08 -16.74 0.87
C GLN A 326 4.89 -17.46 1.96
N LYS A 327 6.08 -16.97 2.29
CA LYS A 327 6.87 -17.50 3.41
C LYS A 327 6.14 -17.29 4.74
N ILE A 328 5.69 -16.06 5.00
CA ILE A 328 4.93 -15.71 6.22
C ILE A 328 3.64 -16.54 6.31
N GLY A 329 2.89 -16.68 5.22
CA GLY A 329 1.67 -17.49 5.20
C GLY A 329 1.90 -18.99 5.44
N LYS A 330 3.13 -19.49 5.26
CA LYS A 330 3.49 -20.88 5.61
C LYS A 330 3.99 -21.01 7.05
N GLU A 331 4.72 -20.01 7.55
CA GLU A 331 5.38 -20.07 8.87
C GLU A 331 4.46 -19.56 9.99
N THR A 332 3.64 -18.54 9.73
CA THR A 332 2.77 -17.85 10.68
C THR A 332 1.47 -17.39 9.99
N PRO A 333 0.63 -18.32 9.49
CA PRO A 333 -0.61 -17.99 8.78
C PRO A 333 -1.57 -17.11 9.58
N GLU A 334 -1.61 -17.26 10.90
CA GLU A 334 -2.47 -16.50 11.82
C GLU A 334 -2.20 -14.98 11.79
N LEU A 335 -0.99 -14.56 11.40
CA LEU A 335 -0.68 -13.14 11.22
C LEU A 335 -1.34 -12.55 9.96
N LEU A 336 -1.64 -13.37 8.95
CA LEU A 336 -2.28 -12.92 7.71
C LEU A 336 -3.79 -13.10 7.75
N ASP A 337 -4.28 -14.19 8.36
CA ASP A 337 -5.70 -14.50 8.46
C ASP A 337 -6.46 -13.45 9.27
N ASP A 338 -5.85 -12.94 10.34
CA ASP A 338 -6.43 -11.88 11.19
C ASP A 338 -6.10 -10.45 10.71
N PHE A 339 -5.40 -10.29 9.58
CA PHE A 339 -4.95 -8.97 9.15
C PHE A 339 -6.11 -8.08 8.69
N VAL A 340 -7.02 -8.65 7.90
CA VAL A 340 -8.26 -7.97 7.48
C VAL A 340 -9.24 -8.05 8.65
N GLN A 341 -9.38 -6.94 9.38
CA GLN A 341 -10.22 -6.89 10.57
C GLN A 341 -11.71 -6.92 10.24
N LYS A 342 -12.08 -6.37 9.08
CA LYS A 342 -13.49 -6.28 8.69
C LYS A 342 -13.66 -6.39 7.18
N VAL A 343 -14.60 -7.25 6.81
CA VAL A 343 -15.12 -7.39 5.46
C VAL A 343 -16.59 -6.95 5.51
N VAL A 344 -16.98 -6.01 4.65
CA VAL A 344 -18.32 -5.41 4.62
C VAL A 344 -18.80 -5.12 3.21
N SER A 345 -20.12 -4.97 3.05
CA SER A 345 -20.68 -4.50 1.78
C SER A 345 -20.17 -3.10 1.46
N ILE A 346 -19.97 -2.82 0.17
CA ILE A 346 -19.69 -1.46 -0.31
C ILE A 346 -20.76 -0.45 0.13
N ASP A 347 -22.00 -0.88 0.38
CA ASP A 347 -23.09 -0.02 0.86
C ASP A 347 -22.78 0.64 2.21
N GLU A 348 -21.95 0.00 3.04
CA GLU A 348 -21.54 0.50 4.35
C GLU A 348 -20.29 1.39 4.29
N ALA A 349 -19.70 1.58 3.10
CA ALA A 349 -18.42 2.26 2.95
C ALA A 349 -18.37 3.68 3.58
N PRO A 350 -19.38 4.55 3.46
CA PRO A 350 -19.35 5.87 4.12
C PRO A 350 -19.12 5.78 5.64
N GLU A 351 -19.75 4.81 6.31
CA GLU A 351 -19.57 4.60 7.75
C GLU A 351 -18.17 4.09 8.08
N TYR A 352 -17.63 3.17 7.28
CA TYR A 352 -16.27 2.66 7.51
C TYR A 352 -15.19 3.69 7.19
N TYR A 353 -15.40 4.60 6.24
CA TYR A 353 -14.55 5.77 6.05
C TYR A 353 -14.51 6.65 7.30
N ARG A 354 -15.68 6.89 7.94
CA ARG A 354 -15.77 7.63 9.21
C ARG A 354 -15.03 6.92 10.34
N LEU A 355 -15.30 5.63 10.56
CA LEU A 355 -14.64 4.83 11.61
C LEU A 355 -13.12 4.74 11.42
N PHE A 356 -12.67 4.58 10.17
CA PHE A 356 -11.25 4.51 9.83
C PHE A 356 -10.56 5.87 10.02
N ASN A 357 -11.24 6.96 9.66
CA ASN A 357 -10.77 8.32 9.93
C ASN A 357 -10.60 8.61 11.43
N GLU A 358 -11.53 8.12 12.25
CA GLU A 358 -11.50 8.21 13.72
C GLU A 358 -10.53 7.23 14.37
N ARG A 359 -9.80 6.42 13.58
CA ARG A 359 -8.83 5.41 14.05
C ARG A 359 -9.45 4.31 14.92
N LYS A 360 -10.75 4.05 14.76
CA LYS A 360 -11.51 3.04 15.52
C LYS A 360 -11.51 1.65 14.88
N ILE A 361 -11.02 1.54 13.64
CA ILE A 361 -10.92 0.29 12.89
C ILE A 361 -9.58 0.23 12.15
N GLY A 362 -9.05 -0.98 11.95
CA GLY A 362 -7.84 -1.26 11.18
C GLY A 362 -8.13 -1.51 9.71
N LYS A 363 -7.57 -2.57 9.13
CA LYS A 363 -7.75 -2.87 7.71
C LYS A 363 -9.19 -3.29 7.41
N VAL A 364 -9.87 -2.51 6.57
CA VAL A 364 -11.22 -2.78 6.05
C VAL A 364 -11.13 -3.18 4.58
N VAL A 365 -11.93 -4.16 4.20
CA VAL A 365 -12.14 -4.59 2.82
C VAL A 365 -13.63 -4.51 2.51
N PHE A 366 -13.95 -3.94 1.35
CA PHE A 366 -15.30 -3.91 0.79
C PHE A 366 -15.49 -5.08 -0.15
N GLU A 367 -16.63 -5.75 -0.05
CA GLU A 367 -17.11 -6.76 -0.97
C GLU A 367 -18.27 -6.24 -1.80
N PHE A 368 -18.42 -6.83 -2.98
CA PHE A 368 -19.50 -6.54 -3.91
C PHE A 368 -20.35 -7.79 -3.99
N SER A 369 -21.55 -7.74 -3.39
CA SER A 369 -22.54 -8.79 -3.58
C SER A 369 -22.80 -8.97 -5.07
N ASP A 370 -22.94 -10.22 -5.53
CA ASP A 370 -23.42 -10.50 -6.88
C ASP A 370 -24.81 -9.86 -7.05
N VAL A 371 -24.87 -8.77 -7.82
CA VAL A 371 -26.14 -8.18 -8.30
C VAL A 371 -26.61 -8.96 -9.51
#